data_AF-B0JRE8-F1
#
_entry.id   AF-B0JRE8-F1
#
_cell.length_a   1.000
_cell.length_b   1.000
_cell.length_c   1.000
_cell.angle_alpha   90.00
_cell.angle_beta   90.00
_cell.angle_gamma   90.00
#
_symmetry.space_group_name_H-M   'P 1'
#
loop_
_entity.id
_entity.type
_entity.pdbx_description
1 polymer ?
#
loop_
_entity_poly.entity_id
_entity_poly.type
_entity_poly.pdbx_seq_one_letter_code
_entity_poly.pdbx_strand_id
1 'polypeptide(L)'
;MVVGASWAKPNIVLAETCNYFAGTAVTGKSVNIDLCSIVPASSRSVDFVYYLGNQRLVSQANCDNGTWTTFPERQIHRPRSQATQTMLEVVCSYRFYKLRRI
;
A
#
# COMPACT_ATOMS: atom_id res chain seq x y z
N MET A 1 34.14 -8.89 -42.72
CA MET A 1 34.62 -8.47 -41.38
C MET A 1 33.41 -7.98 -40.58
N VAL A 2 33.40 -8.29 -39.29
CA VAL A 2 32.23 -8.42 -38.40
C VAL A 2 31.30 -7.20 -38.33
N VAL A 3 29.99 -7.43 -38.51
CA VAL A 3 28.94 -6.48 -38.12
C VAL A 3 28.69 -6.70 -36.63
N GLY A 4 29.20 -5.78 -35.80
CA GLY A 4 29.03 -5.84 -34.36
C GLY A 4 27.58 -5.52 -33.98
N ALA A 5 26.80 -6.54 -33.63
CA ALA A 5 25.52 -6.36 -32.96
C ALA A 5 25.79 -5.79 -31.55
N SER A 6 25.54 -4.50 -31.38
CA SER A 6 25.51 -3.84 -30.07
C SER A 6 24.25 -4.30 -29.32
N TRP A 7 24.38 -5.35 -28.51
CA TRP A 7 23.35 -5.79 -27.59
C TRP A 7 23.21 -4.73 -26.48
N ALA A 8 22.27 -3.79 -26.65
CA ALA A 8 21.80 -2.99 -25.53
C ALA A 8 21.21 -3.95 -24.50
N LYS A 9 21.86 -4.05 -23.32
CA LYS A 9 21.32 -4.80 -22.18
C LYS A 9 19.94 -4.20 -21.87
N PRO A 10 18.86 -5.01 -21.87
CA PRO A 10 17.59 -4.49 -21.40
C PRO A 10 17.78 -4.05 -19.95
N ASN A 11 17.61 -2.75 -19.70
CA ASN A 11 17.37 -2.26 -18.35
C ASN A 11 16.01 -2.81 -17.96
N ILE A 12 15.99 -4.01 -17.38
CA ILE A 12 14.81 -4.53 -16.69
C ILE A 12 14.66 -3.66 -15.46
N VAL A 13 14.00 -2.52 -15.62
CA VAL A 13 13.37 -1.85 -14.49
C VAL A 13 12.31 -2.83 -14.04
N LEU A 14 12.61 -3.59 -12.98
CA LEU A 14 11.58 -4.26 -12.21
C LEU A 14 10.68 -3.11 -11.75
N ALA A 15 9.58 -2.88 -12.45
CA ALA A 15 8.50 -2.06 -11.92
C ALA A 15 8.05 -2.83 -10.68
N GLU A 16 8.58 -2.46 -9.51
CA GLU A 16 8.04 -2.91 -8.24
C GLU A 16 6.55 -2.59 -8.34
N THR A 17 5.70 -3.62 -8.38
CA THR A 17 4.27 -3.42 -8.47
C THR A 17 3.84 -2.78 -7.16
N CYS A 18 3.80 -1.45 -7.15
CA CYS A 18 3.34 -0.65 -6.02
C CYS A 18 1.87 -0.92 -5.71
N ASN A 19 1.16 -1.73 -6.50
CA ASN A 19 -0.22 -2.07 -6.27
C ASN A 19 -0.34 -3.45 -5.61
N TYR A 20 -1.10 -3.49 -4.51
CA TYR A 20 -1.47 -4.73 -3.83
C TYR A 20 -2.99 -4.86 -3.71
N PHE A 21 -3.55 -5.92 -4.26
CA PHE A 21 -4.97 -6.22 -4.13
C PHE A 21 -5.24 -6.89 -2.77
N ALA A 22 -5.92 -6.19 -1.87
CA ALA A 22 -6.27 -6.69 -0.54
C ALA A 22 -7.57 -7.50 -0.54
N GLY A 23 -8.37 -7.44 -1.60
CA GLY A 23 -9.62 -8.18 -1.75
C GLY A 23 -10.82 -7.28 -2.05
N THR A 24 -12.03 -7.80 -1.81
CA THR A 24 -13.28 -7.08 -2.03
C THR A 24 -13.92 -6.68 -0.70
N ALA A 25 -14.29 -5.40 -0.56
CA ALA A 25 -15.00 -4.87 0.60
C ALA A 25 -16.45 -5.37 0.66
N VAL A 26 -17.10 -5.22 1.82
CA VAL A 26 -18.54 -5.56 1.99
C VAL A 26 -19.46 -4.85 1.00
N THR A 27 -19.04 -3.71 0.47
CA THR A 27 -19.77 -2.93 -0.54
C THR A 27 -19.62 -3.48 -1.96
N GLY A 28 -18.91 -4.60 -2.16
CA GLY A 28 -18.59 -5.17 -3.47
C GLY A 28 -17.46 -4.46 -4.23
N LYS A 29 -16.84 -3.43 -3.62
CA LYS A 29 -15.73 -2.67 -4.25
C LYS A 29 -14.38 -3.32 -3.94
N SER A 30 -13.48 -3.34 -4.92
CA SER A 30 -12.10 -3.78 -4.72
C SER A 30 -11.36 -2.84 -3.76
N VAL A 31 -10.49 -3.41 -2.93
CA VAL A 31 -9.57 -2.67 -2.06
C VAL A 31 -8.17 -2.93 -2.59
N ASN A 32 -7.51 -1.87 -3.07
CA ASN A 32 -6.13 -1.94 -3.52
C ASN A 32 -5.27 -0.96 -2.73
N ILE A 33 -4.05 -1.34 -2.39
CA ILE A 33 -3.11 -0.54 -1.62
C ILE A 33 -2.03 -0.06 -2.56
N ASP A 34 -1.65 1.21 -2.44
CA ASP A 34 -0.42 1.74 -3.02
C ASP A 34 0.74 1.50 -2.04
N LEU A 35 1.42 0.36 -2.17
CA LEU A 35 2.56 -0.04 -1.36
C LEU A 35 3.69 1.01 -1.36
N CYS A 36 3.87 1.74 -2.45
CA CYS A 36 4.93 2.75 -2.57
C CYS A 36 4.57 4.05 -1.84
N SER A 37 3.28 4.28 -1.59
CA SER A 37 2.83 5.38 -0.75
C SER A 37 3.01 5.14 0.76
N ILE A 38 3.39 3.93 1.17
CA ILE A 38 3.46 3.58 2.60
C ILE A 38 4.68 4.24 3.25
N VAL A 39 4.40 5.09 4.23
CA VAL A 39 5.40 5.84 5.00
C VAL A 39 5.10 5.73 6.49
N PRO A 40 6.04 5.24 7.32
CA PRO A 40 5.89 5.30 8.77
C PRO A 40 5.77 6.75 9.25
N ALA A 41 4.71 7.06 9.98
CA ALA A 41 4.47 8.39 10.56
C ALA A 41 4.88 8.46 12.04
N SER A 42 4.74 7.35 12.77
CA SER A 42 5.21 7.20 14.16
C SER A 42 5.41 5.72 14.50
N SER A 43 5.74 5.41 15.77
CA SER A 43 5.83 4.03 16.26
C SER A 43 4.52 3.24 16.12
N ARG A 44 3.37 3.93 16.04
CA ARG A 44 2.04 3.31 15.95
C ARG A 44 1.26 3.67 14.70
N SER A 45 1.70 4.70 13.96
CA SER A 45 0.98 5.23 12.80
C SER A 45 1.75 5.05 11.51
N VAL A 46 1.02 4.70 10.45
CA VAL A 46 1.56 4.55 9.09
C VAL A 46 0.66 5.30 8.12
N ASP A 47 1.24 6.25 7.38
CA ASP A 47 0.55 6.93 6.29
C ASP A 47 0.57 6.04 5.04
N PHE A 48 -0.56 5.99 4.33
CA PHE A 48 -0.73 5.18 3.13
C PHE A 48 -1.86 5.71 2.25
N VAL A 49 -1.89 5.25 1.01
CA VAL A 49 -2.96 5.47 0.06
C VAL A 49 -3.58 4.13 -0.30
N TYR A 50 -4.90 4.08 -0.32
CA TYR A 50 -5.64 2.94 -0.84
C TYR A 50 -6.72 3.38 -1.82
N TYR A 51 -7.17 2.44 -2.63
CA TYR A 51 -8.23 2.62 -3.61
C TYR A 51 -9.41 1.73 -3.23
N LEU A 52 -10.59 2.33 -3.10
CA LEU A 52 -11.86 1.61 -2.96
C LEU A 52 -12.62 1.68 -4.28
N GLY A 53 -12.50 0.63 -5.11
CA GLY A 53 -12.81 0.72 -6.53
C GLY A 53 -11.86 1.73 -7.21
N ASN A 54 -12.43 2.75 -7.84
CA ASN A 54 -11.68 3.82 -8.51
C ASN A 54 -11.39 5.03 -7.62
N GLN A 55 -11.86 5.02 -6.36
CA GLN A 55 -11.71 6.15 -5.45
C GLN A 55 -10.39 6.06 -4.69
N ARG A 56 -9.50 7.02 -4.92
CA ARG A 56 -8.24 7.18 -4.18
C ARG A 56 -8.49 7.83 -2.83
N LEU A 57 -7.96 7.22 -1.76
CA LEU A 57 -8.14 7.66 -0.39
C LEU A 57 -6.78 7.76 0.30
N VAL A 58 -6.45 8.98 0.78
CA VAL A 58 -5.26 9.21 1.60
C VAL A 58 -5.64 8.89 3.05
N SER A 59 -4.82 8.10 3.74
CA SER A 59 -5.18 7.56 5.04
C SER A 59 -3.98 7.37 5.96
N GLN A 60 -4.27 7.32 7.25
CA GLN A 60 -3.31 6.94 8.28
C GLN A 60 -3.84 5.76 9.07
N ALA A 61 -3.10 4.65 9.06
CA ALA A 61 -3.39 3.48 9.87
C ALA A 61 -2.85 3.71 11.28
N ASN A 62 -3.64 3.33 12.29
CA ASN A 62 -3.19 3.12 13.66
C ASN A 62 -3.07 1.62 13.91
N CYS A 63 -1.83 1.17 13.95
CA CYS A 63 -1.47 -0.25 14.03
C CYS A 63 -1.61 -0.85 15.43
N ASP A 64 -1.82 -0.02 16.47
CA ASP A 64 -2.03 -0.51 17.84
C ASP A 64 -3.49 -0.92 18.08
N ASN A 65 -4.44 -0.20 17.48
CA ASN A 65 -5.87 -0.42 17.70
C ASN A 65 -6.61 -0.96 16.45
N GLY A 66 -5.90 -1.22 15.36
CA GLY A 66 -6.47 -1.80 14.14
C GLY A 66 -7.51 -0.89 13.46
N THR A 67 -7.28 0.42 13.47
CA THR A 67 -8.15 1.40 12.80
C THR A 67 -7.37 2.20 11.77
N TRP A 68 -8.06 2.88 10.85
CA TRP A 68 -7.44 3.91 10.02
C TRP A 68 -8.32 5.14 9.92
N THR A 69 -7.69 6.28 9.66
CA THR A 69 -8.37 7.56 9.45
C THR A 69 -8.18 7.99 8.00
N THR A 70 -9.27 8.36 7.34
CA THR A 70 -9.27 8.88 5.96
C THR A 70 -9.27 10.41 5.96
N PHE A 71 -8.53 11.02 5.05
CA PHE A 71 -8.40 12.47 4.91
C PHE A 71 -8.94 12.98 3.56
N PRO A 72 -9.47 14.22 3.51
CA PRO A 72 -9.49 15.25 4.57
C PRO A 72 -10.61 15.11 5.61
N GLU A 73 -11.58 14.22 5.43
CA GLU A 73 -12.81 14.16 6.24
C GLU A 73 -12.59 13.69 7.69
N ARG A 74 -11.38 13.17 8.01
CA ARG A 74 -11.00 12.63 9.33
C ARG A 74 -11.92 11.53 9.83
N GLN A 75 -12.46 10.74 8.91
CA GLN A 75 -13.33 9.61 9.25
C GLN A 75 -12.50 8.44 9.74
N ILE A 76 -12.84 7.93 10.93
CA ILE A 76 -12.20 6.75 11.52
C ILE A 76 -12.99 5.51 11.10
N HIS A 77 -12.27 4.54 10.56
CA HIS A 77 -12.81 3.27 10.09
C HIS A 77 -12.25 2.09 10.88
N ARG A 78 -13.06 1.05 10.97
CA ARG A 78 -12.69 -0.28 11.49
C ARG A 78 -12.90 -1.31 10.40
N PRO A 79 -12.09 -2.38 10.35
CA PRO A 79 -12.30 -3.48 9.44
C PRO A 79 -13.73 -4.05 9.56
N ARG A 80 -14.39 -4.22 8.42
CA ARG A 80 -15.72 -4.86 8.32
C ARG A 80 -15.75 -6.02 7.34
N SER A 81 -14.65 -6.27 6.64
CA SER A 81 -14.44 -7.39 5.74
C SER A 81 -13.00 -7.89 5.84
N GLN A 82 -12.78 -9.11 5.38
CA GLN A 82 -11.44 -9.68 5.21
C GLN A 82 -10.53 -8.74 4.41
N ALA A 83 -11.04 -8.09 3.36
CA ALA A 83 -10.24 -7.16 2.56
C ALA A 83 -9.72 -5.96 3.36
N THR A 84 -10.55 -5.36 4.21
CA THR A 84 -10.13 -4.24 5.08
C THR A 84 -9.23 -4.69 6.23
N GLN A 85 -9.37 -5.94 6.68
CA GLN A 85 -8.48 -6.57 7.65
C GLN A 85 -7.08 -6.74 7.03
N THR A 86 -7.01 -7.41 5.88
CA THR A 86 -5.77 -7.65 5.13
C THR A 86 -5.09 -6.34 4.71
N MET A 87 -5.87 -5.31 4.36
CA MET A 87 -5.34 -3.98 4.10
C MET A 87 -4.51 -3.44 5.27
N LEU A 88 -5.07 -3.47 6.49
CA LEU A 88 -4.36 -3.01 7.68
C LEU A 88 -3.16 -3.90 8.02
N GLU A 89 -3.29 -5.22 7.89
CA GLU A 89 -2.18 -6.16 8.14
C GLU A 89 -0.99 -5.85 7.23
N VAL A 90 -1.23 -5.63 5.94
CA VAL A 90 -0.19 -5.26 4.99
C VAL A 90 0.41 -3.92 5.38
N VAL A 91 -0.38 -2.86 5.52
CA VAL A 91 0.13 -1.52 5.86
C VAL A 91 0.95 -1.53 7.16
N CYS A 92 0.47 -2.22 8.20
CA CYS A 92 1.14 -2.29 9.48
C CYS A 92 2.38 -3.19 9.49
N SER A 93 2.47 -4.17 8.59
CA SER A 93 3.70 -4.98 8.42
C SER A 93 4.87 -4.14 7.88
N TYR A 94 4.59 -3.16 7.00
CA TYR A 94 5.60 -2.25 6.43
C TYR A 94 6.25 -1.32 7.46
N ARG A 95 5.63 -1.18 8.65
CA ARG A 95 6.24 -0.51 9.81
C ARG A 95 7.64 -1.08 10.10
N PHE A 96 7.79 -2.40 10.04
CA PHE A 96 9.04 -3.06 10.42
C PHE A 96 10.08 -3.14 9.31
N TYR A 97 9.65 -3.14 8.04
CA TYR A 97 10.56 -3.28 6.90
C TYR A 97 11.38 -2.01 6.62
N LYS A 98 10.79 -0.81 6.80
CA LYS A 98 11.51 0.45 6.56
C LYS A 98 12.45 0.86 7.71
N LEU A 99 12.15 0.43 8.94
CA LEU A 99 12.99 0.70 10.13
C LEU A 99 14.27 -0.15 10.19
N ARG A 100 14.39 -1.23 9.40
CA ARG A 100 15.59 -2.08 9.32
C ARG A 100 16.55 -1.73 8.18
N ARG A 101 16.27 -0.69 7.39
CA ARG A 101 17.14 -0.18 6.32
C ARG A 101 17.84 1.14 6.72
N ILE A 102 18.17 1.31 8.01
CA ILE A 102 18.95 2.44 8.52
C ILE A 102 20.08 1.87 9.37
#